data_AF-A0A8D8SQ73-F1
#
_entry.id   AF-A0A8D8SQ73-F1
#
_cell.length_a   1.000
_cell.length_b   1.000
_cell.length_c   1.000
_cell.angle_alpha   90.00
_cell.angle_beta   90.00
_cell.angle_gamma   90.00
#
_symmetry.space_group_name_H-M   'P 1'
#
loop_
_entity.id
_entity.type
_entity.pdbx_description
1 polymer ?
#
loop_
_entity_poly.entity_id
_entity_poly.type
_entity_poly.pdbx_seq_one_letter_code
_entity_poly.pdbx_strand_id
1 'polypeptide(L)'
;MHIKCNPDQYHSFSEVHTYNTRQKNNLMTPAHRVNSARNGPNYFAIKLFNKIPHGIRDLPPKSFKILLTLEFSFYPDLSGLINFIYCLYSHVPIVIIMF
;
A
#
# COMPACT_ATOMS: atom_id res chain seq x y z
N MET A 1 2.50 -19.23 28.05
CA MET A 1 3.69 -18.35 28.15
C MET A 1 3.19 -16.92 28.22
N HIS A 2 3.32 -16.27 29.38
CA HIS A 2 2.88 -14.88 29.60
C HIS A 2 4.13 -14.04 29.84
N ILE A 3 4.45 -13.14 28.90
CA ILE A 3 5.54 -12.17 29.08
C ILE A 3 4.93 -10.94 29.73
N LYS A 4 5.39 -10.55 30.91
CA LYS A 4 5.03 -9.26 31.52
C LYS A 4 5.71 -8.17 30.70
N CYS A 5 4.93 -7.36 29.98
CA CYS A 5 5.46 -6.16 29.34
C CYS A 5 5.94 -5.19 30.42
N ASN A 6 7.21 -4.79 30.37
CA ASN A 6 7.75 -3.72 31.21
C ASN A 6 7.90 -2.45 30.35
N PRO A 7 6.83 -1.64 30.22
CA PRO A 7 6.83 -0.50 29.31
C PRO A 7 7.88 0.56 29.68
N ASP A 8 8.21 0.68 30.97
CA ASP A 8 9.12 1.71 31.49
C ASP A 8 10.60 1.48 31.11
N GLN A 9 10.95 0.25 30.71
CA GLN A 9 12.29 -0.10 30.21
C GLN A 9 12.36 -0.22 28.68
N TYR A 10 11.23 -0.05 27.98
CA TYR A 10 11.18 -0.20 26.53
C TYR A 10 11.51 1.11 25.82
N HIS A 11 12.79 1.36 25.57
CA HIS A 11 13.22 2.42 24.66
C HIS A 11 13.09 1.94 23.20
N SER A 12 12.08 2.46 22.50
CA SER A 12 11.94 2.25 21.05
C SER A 12 12.97 3.11 20.31
N PHE A 13 14.06 2.51 19.82
CA PHE A 13 15.02 3.16 18.91
C PHE A 13 14.47 3.29 17.48
N SER A 14 13.16 3.50 17.33
CA SER A 14 12.51 3.66 16.03
C SER A 14 13.12 4.79 15.19
N GLU A 15 13.73 5.78 15.85
CA GLU A 15 14.44 6.90 15.24
C GLU A 15 15.78 6.50 14.58
N VAL A 16 16.42 5.43 15.04
CA VAL A 16 17.68 4.90 14.46
C VAL A 16 17.39 4.03 13.24
N HIS A 17 16.17 3.47 13.16
CA HIS A 17 15.72 2.59 12.08
C HIS A 17 14.87 3.36 11.06
N THR A 18 15.43 4.42 10.49
CA THR A 18 14.82 5.19 9.38
C THR A 18 14.88 4.47 8.04
N TYR A 19 15.69 3.42 7.94
CA TYR A 19 15.78 2.62 6.72
C TYR A 19 14.48 1.86 6.45
N ASN A 20 13.96 1.94 5.22
CA ASN A 20 12.74 1.25 4.81
C ASN A 20 13.00 -0.24 4.47
N THR A 21 13.45 -1.03 5.45
CA THR A 21 13.84 -2.44 5.21
C THR A 21 12.67 -3.41 5.16
N ARG A 22 11.43 -2.96 5.46
CA ARG A 22 10.27 -3.87 5.58
C ARG A 22 9.05 -3.48 4.77
N GLN A 23 9.16 -2.51 3.85
CA GLN A 23 8.00 -1.96 3.14
C GLN A 23 6.82 -1.76 4.10
N LYS A 24 7.05 -1.04 5.22
CA LYS A 24 6.11 -0.94 6.36
C LYS A 24 4.68 -0.59 5.96
N ASN A 25 4.54 0.19 4.89
CA ASN A 25 3.26 0.69 4.38
C ASN A 25 2.61 -0.24 3.34
N ASN A 26 3.20 -1.41 3.06
CA ASN A 26 2.66 -2.43 2.17
C ASN A 26 2.10 -3.60 2.99
N LEU A 27 0.99 -4.15 2.51
CA LEU A 27 0.40 -5.35 3.05
C LEU A 27 1.26 -6.57 2.67
N MET A 28 1.50 -7.45 3.62
CA MET A 28 2.21 -8.70 3.35
C MET A 28 1.32 -9.66 2.57
N THR A 29 1.82 -10.19 1.45
CA THR A 29 1.14 -11.31 0.79
C THR A 29 1.38 -12.60 1.58
N PRO A 30 0.33 -13.38 1.89
CA PRO A 30 0.50 -14.65 2.57
C PRO A 30 1.36 -15.60 1.73
N ALA A 31 2.31 -16.26 2.40
CA ALA A 31 3.16 -17.26 1.74
C ALA A 31 2.35 -18.54 1.52
N HIS A 32 2.06 -18.85 0.26
CA HIS A 32 1.40 -20.09 -0.12
C HIS A 32 2.35 -21.02 -0.87
N ARG A 33 2.31 -22.31 -0.51
CA ARG A 33 3.09 -23.36 -1.18
C ARG A 33 2.57 -23.68 -2.58
N VAL A 34 1.25 -23.56 -2.78
CA VAL A 34 0.58 -23.89 -4.04
C VAL A 34 0.23 -22.63 -4.85
N ASN A 35 0.34 -22.73 -6.18
CA ASN A 35 0.05 -21.61 -7.09
C ASN A 35 -1.44 -21.28 -7.19
N SER A 36 -2.34 -22.24 -6.98
CA SER A 36 -3.79 -22.01 -6.97
C SER A 36 -4.20 -20.98 -5.92
N ALA A 37 -3.56 -21.00 -4.73
CA ALA A 37 -3.78 -19.99 -3.69
C ALA A 37 -3.23 -18.60 -4.05
N ARG A 38 -2.25 -18.52 -4.97
CA ARG A 38 -1.72 -17.26 -5.52
C ARG A 38 -2.55 -16.72 -6.69
N ASN A 39 -3.51 -17.49 -7.20
CA ASN A 39 -4.40 -17.08 -8.27
C ASN A 39 -5.79 -16.65 -7.74
N GLY A 40 -5.93 -16.49 -6.43
CA GLY A 40 -7.18 -16.07 -5.79
C GLY A 40 -7.32 -14.54 -5.66
N PRO A 41 -8.56 -14.06 -5.47
CA PRO A 41 -8.85 -12.63 -5.36
C PRO A 41 -8.10 -11.97 -4.19
N ASN A 42 -7.95 -12.66 -3.06
CA ASN A 42 -7.25 -12.13 -1.89
C ASN A 42 -5.78 -11.81 -2.18
N TYR A 43 -5.10 -12.67 -2.94
CA TYR A 43 -3.71 -12.46 -3.29
C TYR A 43 -3.54 -11.26 -4.24
N PHE A 44 -4.41 -11.15 -5.24
CA PHE A 44 -4.40 -10.02 -6.17
C PHE A 44 -4.84 -8.71 -5.53
N ALA A 45 -5.80 -8.73 -4.61
CA ALA A 45 -6.24 -7.54 -3.87
C ALA A 45 -5.07 -6.91 -3.08
N ILE A 46 -4.27 -7.75 -2.40
CA ILE A 46 -3.07 -7.29 -1.69
C ILE A 46 -2.04 -6.69 -2.66
N LYS A 47 -1.81 -7.35 -3.80
CA LYS A 47 -0.88 -6.84 -4.83
C LYS A 47 -1.34 -5.51 -5.41
N LEU A 48 -2.63 -5.39 -5.71
CA LEU A 48 -3.25 -4.18 -6.22
C LEU A 48 -3.10 -3.05 -5.20
N PHE A 49 -3.50 -3.30 -3.95
CA PHE A 49 -3.35 -2.32 -2.86
C PHE A 49 -1.90 -1.83 -2.76
N ASN A 50 -0.93 -2.74 -2.80
CA ASN A 50 0.50 -2.42 -2.74
C ASN A 50 1.06 -1.69 -3.98
N LYS A 51 0.31 -1.58 -5.07
CA LYS A 51 0.67 -0.79 -6.26
C LYS A 51 0.06 0.60 -6.26
N ILE A 52 -1.01 0.83 -5.49
CA ILE A 52 -1.65 2.14 -5.38
C ILE A 52 -0.70 3.11 -4.65
N PRO A 53 -0.58 4.38 -5.03
CA PRO A 53 0.24 5.36 -4.30
C PRO A 53 -0.30 5.64 -2.89
N HIS A 54 0.59 5.98 -1.95
CA HIS A 54 0.22 6.24 -0.56
C HIS A 54 -0.84 7.33 -0.40
N GLY A 55 -0.75 8.42 -1.17
CA GLY A 55 -1.75 9.51 -1.12
C GLY A 55 -3.18 9.07 -1.44
N ILE A 56 -3.37 7.99 -2.21
CA ILE A 56 -4.70 7.42 -2.48
C ILE A 56 -5.07 6.39 -1.39
N ARG A 57 -4.11 5.58 -0.91
CA ARG A 57 -4.35 4.58 0.15
C ARG A 57 -4.78 5.22 1.47
N ASP A 58 -4.22 6.39 1.77
CA ASP A 58 -4.43 7.08 3.03
C ASP A 58 -5.75 7.90 3.05
N LEU A 59 -6.54 7.83 1.96
CA LEU A 59 -7.84 8.47 1.87
C LEU A 59 -8.90 7.82 2.78
N PRO A 60 -9.91 8.58 3.22
CA PRO A 60 -11.06 8.02 3.91
C PRO A 60 -11.74 6.91 3.08
N PRO A 61 -12.28 5.85 3.70
CA PRO A 61 -12.84 4.70 2.99
C PRO A 61 -13.90 5.05 1.94
N LYS A 62 -14.70 6.10 2.18
CA LYS A 62 -15.70 6.59 1.22
C LYS A 62 -15.05 7.15 -0.05
N SER A 63 -14.06 8.02 0.10
CA SER A 63 -13.33 8.64 -1.00
C SER A 63 -12.48 7.62 -1.75
N PHE A 64 -11.83 6.71 -1.02
CA PHE A 64 -11.07 5.60 -1.60
C PHE A 64 -11.95 4.72 -2.48
N LYS A 65 -13.14 4.32 -2.00
CA LYS A 65 -14.06 3.47 -2.77
C LYS A 65 -14.50 4.15 -4.07
N ILE A 66 -14.82 5.45 -4.02
CA ILE A 66 -15.26 6.20 -5.20
C ILE A 66 -14.15 6.21 -6.26
N LEU A 67 -12.92 6.57 -5.88
CA LEU A 67 -11.79 6.59 -6.79
C LEU A 67 -11.50 5.22 -7.40
N LEU A 68 -11.48 4.17 -6.56
CA LEU A 68 -11.26 2.80 -7.04
C LEU A 68 -12.35 2.38 -8.03
N THR A 69 -13.60 2.75 -7.78
CA THR A 69 -14.73 2.40 -8.65
C THR A 69 -14.67 3.13 -9.99
N LEU A 70 -14.27 4.41 -9.97
CA LEU A 70 -14.15 5.23 -11.19
C LEU A 70 -13.00 4.76 -12.08
N GLU A 71 -11.84 4.43 -11.51
CA GLU A 71 -10.69 4.00 -12.31
C GLU A 71 -10.84 2.58 -12.88
N PHE A 72 -11.45 1.65 -12.13
CA PHE A 72 -11.69 0.28 -12.63
C PHE A 72 -12.73 0.22 -13.76
N SER A 73 -13.64 1.19 -13.84
CA SER A 73 -14.61 1.25 -14.95
C SER A 73 -13.97 1.62 -16.29
N PHE A 74 -12.78 2.23 -16.27
CA PHE A 74 -12.13 2.77 -17.48
C PHE A 74 -11.00 1.88 -17.99
N TYR A 75 -10.42 1.04 -17.12
CA TYR A 75 -9.31 0.13 -17.47
C TYR A 75 -9.59 -1.30 -16.95
N PRO A 76 -9.97 -2.25 -17.82
CA PRO A 76 -10.23 -3.64 -17.43
C PRO A 76 -8.95 -4.44 -17.12
N ASP A 77 -7.79 -3.83 -17.34
CA ASP A 77 -6.46 -4.42 -17.27
C ASP A 77 -5.62 -3.71 -16.18
N LEU A 78 -4.92 -4.51 -15.36
CA LEU A 78 -4.12 -4.03 -14.21
C LEU A 78 -2.88 -3.21 -14.65
N SER A 79 -2.31 -3.50 -15.82
CA SER A 79 -1.21 -2.74 -16.43
C SER A 79 -1.64 -1.38 -16.95
N GLY A 80 -2.86 -1.25 -17.47
CA GLY A 80 -3.48 0.01 -17.89
C GLY A 80 -3.73 0.93 -16.71
N LEU A 81 -4.24 0.38 -15.61
CA LEU A 81 -4.45 1.09 -14.36
C LEU A 81 -3.12 1.59 -13.76
N ILE A 82 -2.08 0.74 -13.77
CA ILE A 82 -0.74 1.11 -13.31
C ILE A 82 -0.16 2.24 -14.18
N ASN A 83 -0.26 2.14 -15.51
CA ASN A 83 0.24 3.18 -16.42
C ASN A 83 -0.52 4.51 -16.28
N PHE A 84 -1.84 4.47 -16.05
CA PHE A 84 -2.64 5.66 -15.81
C PHE A 84 -2.26 6.37 -14.52
N ILE A 85 -2.10 5.61 -13.42
CA ILE A 85 -1.60 6.15 -12.15
C ILE A 85 -0.20 6.77 -12.34
N TYR A 86 0.72 6.09 -13.02
CA TYR A 86 2.03 6.68 -13.30
C TYR A 86 1.94 7.97 -14.15
N CYS A 87 1.00 8.03 -15.10
CA CYS A 87 0.79 9.19 -15.96
C CYS A 87 0.20 10.39 -15.18
N LEU A 88 -0.76 10.14 -14.29
CA LEU A 88 -1.32 11.17 -13.41
C LEU A 88 -0.24 11.78 -12.50
N TYR A 89 0.63 10.95 -11.91
CA TYR A 89 1.68 11.42 -11.00
C TYR A 89 2.90 12.00 -11.72
N SER A 90 3.17 11.64 -12.98
CA SER A 90 4.24 12.25 -13.79
C SER A 90 3.89 13.64 -14.33
N HIS A 91 2.60 14.02 -14.29
CA HIS A 91 2.12 15.35 -14.64
C HIS A 91 1.79 16.24 -13.43
N VAL A 92 1.97 15.77 -12.19
CA VAL A 92 1.96 16.65 -11.01
C VAL A 92 3.33 17.32 -10.91
N PRO A 93 3.47 18.64 -11.16
CA PRO A 93 4.73 19.31 -10.89
C PRO A 93 5.00 19.21 -9.38
N ILE A 94 6.26 19.00 -9.01
CA ILE A 94 6.81 18.88 -7.64
C ILE A 94 6.69 20.23 -6.88
N VAL A 95 5.56 20.91 -6.97
CA VAL A 95 5.34 22.23 -6.39
C VAL A 95 4.27 22.09 -5.32
N ILE A 96 4.66 22.46 -4.10
CA ILE A 96 3.90 22.46 -2.83
C ILE A 96 4.11 21.19 -1.98
N ILE A 97 5.34 21.00 -1.49
CA ILE A 97 5.61 20.99 -0.03
C ILE A 97 6.96 21.69 0.18
N MET A 98 6.93 23.02 0.15
CA MET A 98 7.86 23.84 0.95
C MET A 98 7.05 24.35 2.14
N PHE A 99 7.70 24.35 3.30
CA PHE A 99 7.24 24.64 4.67
C PHE A 99 6.68 23.45 5.45
#